data_AF-B8LDC8-F1
#
_entry.id   AF-B8LDC8-F1
#
_cell.length_a   1.000
_cell.length_b   1.000
_cell.length_c   1.000
_cell.angle_alpha   90.00
_cell.angle_beta   90.00
_cell.angle_gamma   90.00
#
_symmetry.space_group_name_H-M   'P 1'
#
loop_
_entity.id
_entity.type
_entity.pdbx_description
1 polymer ?
#
loop_
_entity_poly.entity_id
_entity_poly.type
_entity_poly.pdbx_seq_one_letter_code
_entity_poly.pdbx_strand_id
1 'polypeptide(L)'
;MTTIRTPTSQPKRYKEVPMPPKSPLVQYFTRKRSSILTTSDLPMEKNAIGYLSPMGIFFTSTMLESDFMNSYLSWLNSLDTLELSLRSAPMLEIGERSELWNYMMDAEDDCVSFISGWFFGESLDKLTRYDVMDFMTWSLFEGRNMEHLTMEEMGQLERFVGDLEYKISVEFYGVKQEEVEDDDGGEERKEGEAKDDKEERDFFLPPSPRRQHLMQNYGSKPPTLPIQLESPTKLKQKQQRPKPNKAFHFQTSREGESHHSYFSNLYESYKDWCSQYYEKLENNFRPVQGIKNYVAEKRERLHDAEQSAVATASHMYENAYFTLIEKGGNMDRRLSQFSHATQSQLADAWNSVWLMKERLQTATDISSRRKALRQQLKSYQQTLTQMRAMATAVPSKQMADLMRKITQCYEALESVERSAMDAFLQVTGFVGTRLMPPEPPRYLKYSADPLMDISSYPLMFHILILAVTDGGLRCVMKMRGFQRLRVGPISYYYHPGKAQSDGRSNDEEETDDVPIVFCHGIGIGVIFYMTLVDELLKLGKPLILPEIPYFHGKNLQGVPVETYRNVTLIDELILNFTTFSANTLRVQWLRLYSWIRFAFAYIVHV
;
A
#
# COMPACT_ATOMS: atom_id res chain seq x y z
N MET A 1 25.35 -35.71 -119.13
CA MET A 1 24.27 -34.75 -118.84
C MET A 1 24.16 -34.59 -117.33
N THR A 2 24.39 -33.35 -116.92
CA THR A 2 24.22 -32.76 -115.60
C THR A 2 22.90 -33.18 -114.95
N THR A 3 22.89 -33.63 -113.70
CA THR A 3 22.03 -33.15 -112.59
C THR A 3 22.43 -33.84 -111.28
N ILE A 4 23.27 -33.11 -110.54
CA ILE A 4 23.43 -32.94 -109.08
C ILE A 4 22.84 -34.03 -108.14
N ARG A 5 23.76 -34.67 -107.39
CA ARG A 5 23.51 -35.49 -106.20
C ARG A 5 23.38 -34.63 -104.94
N THR A 6 22.46 -35.05 -104.07
CA THR A 6 22.26 -34.64 -102.67
C THR A 6 23.51 -34.70 -101.80
N PRO A 7 23.60 -33.80 -100.79
CA PRO A 7 24.20 -34.15 -99.51
C PRO A 7 23.25 -33.90 -98.34
N THR A 8 23.17 -34.92 -97.48
CA THR A 8 22.61 -34.89 -96.13
C THR A 8 23.64 -34.29 -95.18
N SER A 9 23.33 -33.22 -94.43
CA SER A 9 23.90 -33.01 -93.10
C SER A 9 23.27 -31.85 -92.30
N GLN A 10 22.77 -32.26 -91.13
CA GLN A 10 22.81 -31.59 -89.82
C GLN A 10 21.86 -30.40 -89.52
N PRO A 11 20.94 -30.56 -88.56
CA PRO A 11 20.11 -29.48 -88.04
C PRO A 11 20.89 -28.59 -87.05
N LYS A 12 20.75 -27.27 -87.23
CA LYS A 12 21.25 -26.25 -86.30
C LYS A 12 20.54 -26.38 -84.95
N ARG A 13 21.34 -26.68 -83.92
CA ARG A 13 20.96 -26.67 -82.50
C ARG A 13 20.74 -25.21 -82.06
N TYR A 14 19.49 -24.79 -81.90
CA TYR A 14 19.18 -23.57 -81.15
C TYR A 14 19.37 -23.85 -79.65
N LYS A 15 20.16 -23.02 -78.97
CA LYS A 15 20.28 -23.01 -77.51
C LYS A 15 18.93 -22.58 -76.94
N GLU A 16 18.29 -23.47 -76.18
CA GLU A 16 17.15 -23.11 -75.34
C GLU A 16 17.59 -22.09 -74.28
N VAL A 17 16.86 -20.98 -74.21
CA VAL A 17 16.91 -20.05 -73.10
C VAL A 17 16.21 -20.72 -71.91
N PRO A 18 16.81 -20.77 -70.70
CA PRO A 18 16.16 -21.36 -69.55
C PRO A 18 14.92 -20.51 -69.19
N MET A 19 13.74 -21.12 -69.27
CA MET A 19 12.52 -20.51 -68.73
C MET A 19 12.64 -20.39 -67.20
N PRO A 20 12.18 -19.28 -66.61
CA PRO A 20 12.12 -19.14 -65.16
C PRO A 20 11.21 -20.23 -64.55
N PRO A 21 11.50 -20.70 -63.33
CA PRO A 21 10.68 -21.70 -62.67
C PRO A 21 9.25 -21.18 -62.54
N LYS A 22 8.30 -21.97 -63.02
CA LYS A 22 6.86 -21.73 -62.85
C LYS A 22 6.58 -21.63 -61.35
N SER A 23 5.87 -20.58 -60.93
CA SER A 23 5.47 -20.41 -59.53
C SER A 23 4.60 -21.59 -59.07
N PRO A 24 4.63 -21.96 -57.78
CA PRO A 24 3.91 -23.13 -57.25
C PRO A 24 2.37 -23.03 -57.30
N LEU A 25 1.81 -21.92 -57.80
CA LEU A 25 0.39 -21.57 -57.62
C LEU A 25 -0.55 -22.00 -58.76
N VAL A 26 -0.08 -22.78 -59.74
CA VAL A 26 -0.91 -23.23 -60.88
C VAL A 26 -1.30 -24.72 -60.79
N GLN A 27 -0.93 -25.44 -59.73
CA GLN A 27 -1.28 -26.85 -59.57
C GLN A 27 -2.61 -27.15 -58.83
N TYR A 28 -3.39 -26.13 -58.45
CA TYR A 28 -4.58 -26.35 -57.60
C TYR A 28 -5.95 -26.28 -58.27
N PHE A 29 -6.06 -25.95 -59.56
CA PHE A 29 -7.35 -25.92 -60.26
C PHE A 29 -7.51 -27.00 -61.32
N THR A 30 -7.36 -28.26 -60.92
CA THR A 30 -8.05 -29.38 -61.58
C THR A 30 -8.36 -30.48 -60.57
N ARG A 31 -9.37 -30.28 -59.71
CA ARG A 31 -9.96 -31.41 -58.98
C ARG A 31 -11.48 -31.32 -58.92
N LYS A 32 -12.09 -32.42 -59.38
CA LYS A 32 -13.53 -32.66 -59.50
C LYS A 32 -14.25 -32.44 -58.16
N ARG A 33 -15.48 -31.92 -58.28
CA ARG A 33 -16.54 -31.85 -57.25
C ARG A 33 -16.51 -33.06 -56.31
N SER A 34 -16.11 -32.86 -55.06
CA SER A 34 -16.49 -33.69 -53.92
C SER A 34 -17.15 -32.79 -52.88
N SER A 35 -18.37 -33.14 -52.47
CA SER A 35 -19.28 -32.30 -51.69
C SER A 35 -19.13 -32.42 -50.17
N ILE A 36 -17.95 -32.74 -49.66
CA ILE A 36 -17.71 -32.86 -48.22
C ILE A 36 -16.36 -32.21 -47.90
N LEU A 37 -16.43 -31.04 -47.23
CA LEU A 37 -15.29 -30.36 -46.62
C LEU A 37 -15.09 -30.93 -45.22
N THR A 38 -13.91 -31.46 -44.94
CA THR A 38 -13.53 -31.91 -43.60
C THR A 38 -12.67 -30.85 -42.90
N THR A 39 -12.68 -30.80 -41.58
CA THR A 39 -11.94 -29.79 -40.78
C THR A 39 -10.42 -29.83 -40.99
N SER A 40 -9.89 -30.88 -41.60
CA SER A 40 -8.49 -31.00 -42.04
C SER A 40 -8.16 -30.19 -43.31
N ASP A 41 -9.16 -29.67 -44.03
CA ASP A 41 -8.98 -29.00 -45.33
C ASP A 41 -8.83 -27.47 -45.22
N LEU A 42 -8.85 -26.90 -44.01
CA LEU A 42 -8.62 -25.48 -43.77
C LEU A 42 -7.14 -25.21 -43.43
N PRO A 43 -6.45 -24.29 -44.14
CA PRO A 43 -5.10 -23.88 -43.79
C PRO A 43 -5.16 -23.00 -42.54
N MET A 44 -5.09 -23.64 -41.37
CA MET A 44 -4.98 -22.96 -40.08
C MET A 44 -3.53 -22.57 -39.82
N GLU A 45 -3.22 -21.28 -39.88
CA GLU A 45 -1.99 -20.73 -39.30
C GLU A 45 -1.98 -21.00 -37.79
N LYS A 46 -0.95 -21.71 -37.32
CA LYS A 46 -0.84 -22.29 -35.97
C LYS A 46 -0.69 -21.27 -34.82
N ASN A 47 -0.76 -19.97 -35.07
CA ASN A 47 -0.36 -18.96 -34.07
C ASN A 47 -1.51 -18.13 -33.49
N ALA A 48 -2.69 -18.07 -34.13
CA ALA A 48 -3.79 -17.21 -33.65
C ALA A 48 -4.72 -17.91 -32.63
N ILE A 49 -4.91 -19.24 -32.72
CA ILE A 49 -5.78 -19.98 -31.79
C ILE A 49 -5.21 -20.00 -30.36
N GLY A 50 -3.87 -19.95 -30.21
CA GLY A 50 -3.23 -19.97 -28.90
C GLY A 50 -3.71 -18.84 -27.99
N TYR A 51 -3.83 -17.62 -28.53
CA TYR A 51 -4.23 -16.42 -27.79
C TYR A 51 -5.72 -16.38 -27.44
N LEU A 52 -6.58 -17.00 -28.26
CA LEU A 52 -8.03 -17.08 -28.01
C LEU A 52 -8.43 -18.36 -27.24
N SER A 53 -7.48 -19.24 -26.95
CA SER A 53 -7.73 -20.38 -26.07
C SER A 53 -7.91 -19.90 -24.62
N PRO A 54 -8.66 -20.61 -23.77
CA PRO A 54 -8.81 -20.26 -22.35
C PRO A 54 -7.46 -20.09 -21.63
N MET A 55 -6.44 -20.87 -21.99
CA MET A 55 -5.08 -20.73 -21.47
C MET A 55 -4.36 -19.49 -22.02
N GLY A 56 -4.55 -19.16 -23.30
CA GLY A 56 -4.03 -17.93 -23.89
C GLY A 56 -4.61 -16.69 -23.24
N ILE A 57 -5.92 -16.66 -23.04
CA ILE A 57 -6.63 -15.58 -22.36
C ILE A 57 -6.14 -15.44 -20.92
N PHE A 58 -5.98 -16.56 -20.20
CA PHE A 58 -5.40 -16.57 -18.85
C PHE A 58 -3.99 -15.97 -18.83
N PHE A 59 -3.09 -16.42 -19.71
CA PHE A 59 -1.71 -15.89 -19.75
C PHE A 59 -1.66 -14.42 -20.16
N THR A 60 -2.45 -13.99 -21.13
CA THR A 60 -2.53 -12.57 -21.50
C THR A 60 -3.14 -11.70 -20.41
N SER A 61 -4.14 -12.21 -19.66
CA SER A 61 -4.69 -11.50 -18.49
C SER A 61 -3.64 -11.35 -17.41
N THR A 62 -2.90 -12.43 -17.09
CA THR A 62 -1.84 -12.37 -16.07
C THR A 62 -0.66 -11.46 -16.47
N MET A 63 -0.30 -11.38 -17.76
CA MET A 63 0.74 -10.45 -18.22
C MET A 63 0.27 -8.99 -18.12
N LEU A 64 -0.94 -8.68 -18.58
CA LEU A 64 -1.53 -7.34 -18.47
C LEU A 64 -1.73 -6.92 -17.01
N GLU A 65 -2.13 -7.85 -16.14
CA GLU A 65 -2.19 -7.64 -14.70
C GLU A 65 -0.81 -7.40 -14.11
N SER A 66 0.25 -8.09 -14.57
CA SER A 66 1.61 -7.83 -14.09
C SER A 66 2.13 -6.46 -14.48
N ASP A 67 1.86 -6.00 -15.71
CA ASP A 67 2.26 -4.67 -16.18
C ASP A 67 1.46 -3.56 -15.48
N PHE A 68 0.16 -3.80 -15.26
CA PHE A 68 -0.69 -2.92 -14.47
C PHE A 68 -0.23 -2.86 -13.01
N MET A 69 0.03 -4.00 -12.37
CA MET A 69 0.52 -4.08 -10.99
C MET A 69 1.90 -3.47 -10.84
N ASN A 70 2.81 -3.64 -11.81
CA ASN A 70 4.12 -2.99 -11.79
C ASN A 70 4.03 -1.47 -11.98
N SER A 71 3.12 -1.01 -12.84
CA SER A 71 2.84 0.42 -13.00
C SER A 71 2.17 1.01 -11.76
N TYR A 72 1.27 0.26 -11.13
CA TYR A 72 0.59 0.61 -9.89
C TYR A 72 1.56 0.63 -8.70
N LEU A 73 2.44 -0.36 -8.57
CA LEU A 73 3.52 -0.40 -7.58
C LEU A 73 4.51 0.74 -7.81
N SER A 74 4.89 1.02 -9.06
CA SER A 74 5.76 2.17 -9.38
C SER A 74 5.09 3.51 -9.06
N TRP A 75 3.76 3.60 -9.18
CA TRP A 75 2.99 4.79 -8.84
C TRP A 75 2.80 4.92 -7.33
N LEU A 76 2.46 3.84 -6.62
CA LEU A 76 2.40 3.78 -5.16
C LEU A 76 3.76 4.11 -4.53
N ASN A 77 4.86 3.58 -5.06
CA ASN A 77 6.22 3.90 -4.61
C ASN A 77 6.65 5.34 -4.98
N SER A 78 5.95 5.99 -5.92
CA SER A 78 6.18 7.40 -6.25
C SER A 78 5.38 8.37 -5.37
N LEU A 79 4.40 7.84 -4.64
CA LEU A 79 3.63 8.57 -3.64
C LEU A 79 4.33 8.37 -2.30
N ASP A 80 4.63 9.45 -1.59
CA ASP A 80 5.12 9.35 -0.22
C ASP A 80 3.98 8.82 0.65
N THR A 81 3.97 7.51 0.89
CA THR A 81 2.95 6.80 1.67
C THR A 81 2.82 7.37 3.08
N LEU A 82 3.90 7.94 3.61
CA LEU A 82 3.90 8.68 4.85
C LEU A 82 3.05 9.95 4.71
N GLU A 83 3.28 10.76 3.67
CA GLU A 83 2.55 12.00 3.42
C GLU A 83 1.04 11.74 3.19
N LEU A 84 0.68 10.66 2.49
CA LEU A 84 -0.72 10.27 2.28
C LEU A 84 -1.40 9.76 3.55
N SER A 85 -0.71 8.96 4.37
CA SER A 85 -1.23 8.49 5.65
C SER A 85 -1.40 9.65 6.64
N LEU A 86 -0.48 10.62 6.63
CA LEU A 86 -0.55 11.82 7.46
C LEU A 86 -1.65 12.77 7.00
N ARG A 87 -1.88 12.92 5.67
CA ARG A 87 -2.98 13.73 5.12
C ARG A 87 -4.38 13.15 5.35
N SER A 88 -4.48 11.86 5.69
CA SER A 88 -5.77 11.16 5.82
C SER A 88 -6.21 10.91 7.26
N ALA A 89 -5.35 11.19 8.26
CA ALA A 89 -5.79 11.29 9.65
C ALA A 89 -6.68 12.55 9.82
N PRO A 90 -7.79 12.48 10.57
CA PRO A 90 -8.62 13.65 10.80
C PRO A 90 -7.93 14.52 11.85
N MET A 91 -7.86 15.83 11.59
CA MET A 91 -7.38 16.81 12.58
C MET A 91 -8.18 16.70 13.86
N LEU A 92 -7.59 16.06 14.87
CA LEU A 92 -8.16 16.02 16.21
C LEU A 92 -8.19 17.44 16.74
N GLU A 93 -9.37 17.89 17.16
CA GLU A 93 -9.51 19.19 17.80
C GLU A 93 -8.72 19.21 19.12
N ILE A 94 -8.34 20.41 19.58
CA ILE A 94 -7.54 20.59 20.82
C ILE A 94 -8.20 19.87 22.01
N GLY A 95 -9.54 19.90 22.10
CA GLY A 95 -10.30 19.17 23.11
C GLY A 95 -10.16 17.65 22.99
N GLU A 96 -10.40 17.12 21.79
CA GLU A 96 -10.33 15.68 21.50
C GLU A 96 -8.94 15.11 21.77
N ARG A 97 -7.86 15.85 21.43
CA ARG A 97 -6.48 15.44 21.76
C ARG A 97 -6.25 15.34 23.26
N SER A 98 -6.80 16.27 24.04
CA SER A 98 -6.67 16.25 25.50
C SER A 98 -7.41 15.05 26.11
N GLU A 99 -8.60 14.73 25.58
CA GLU A 99 -9.37 13.57 26.02
C GLU A 99 -8.66 12.26 25.67
N LEU A 100 -8.14 12.15 24.44
CA LEU A 100 -7.35 11.00 24.01
C LEU A 100 -6.09 10.82 24.87
N TRP A 101 -5.37 11.91 25.14
CA TRP A 101 -4.20 11.90 26.01
C TRP A 101 -4.52 11.39 27.42
N ASN A 102 -5.59 11.93 28.03
CA ASN A 102 -6.02 11.46 29.35
C ASN A 102 -6.38 9.97 29.33
N TYR A 103 -7.05 9.50 28.28
CA TYR A 103 -7.38 8.08 28.14
C TYR A 103 -6.13 7.21 28.01
N MET A 104 -5.13 7.64 27.23
CA MET A 104 -3.85 6.95 27.09
C MET A 104 -3.11 6.90 28.44
N MET A 105 -3.07 8.01 29.16
CA MET A 105 -2.44 8.10 30.48
C MET A 105 -3.22 7.31 31.54
N ASP A 106 -4.53 7.15 31.45
CA ASP A 106 -5.29 6.33 32.38
C ASP A 106 -5.19 4.82 32.07
N ALA A 107 -4.90 4.46 30.82
CA ALA A 107 -4.85 3.08 30.36
C ALA A 107 -3.48 2.41 30.52
N GLU A 108 -2.40 3.20 30.49
CA GLU A 108 -1.03 2.69 30.62
C GLU A 108 -0.64 2.58 32.09
N ASP A 109 -0.23 1.41 32.58
CA ASP A 109 0.17 1.24 33.98
C ASP A 109 1.68 1.48 34.19
N ASP A 110 2.49 1.33 33.13
CA ASP A 110 3.95 1.43 33.14
C ASP A 110 4.40 2.44 32.05
N CYS A 111 4.55 3.70 32.46
CA CYS A 111 4.92 4.77 31.52
C CYS A 111 6.39 4.69 31.11
N VAL A 112 7.24 4.10 31.95
CA VAL A 112 8.67 3.95 31.70
C VAL A 112 8.91 2.97 30.55
N SER A 113 8.31 1.79 30.61
CA SER A 113 8.36 0.78 29.55
C SER A 113 7.68 1.26 28.28
N PHE A 114 6.56 1.99 28.40
CA PHE A 114 5.88 2.59 27.25
C PHE A 114 6.81 3.54 26.47
N ILE A 115 7.40 4.54 27.15
CA ILE A 115 8.28 5.50 26.49
C ILE A 115 9.57 4.84 26.00
N SER A 116 10.27 4.10 26.85
CA SER A 116 11.51 3.43 26.44
C SER A 116 11.27 2.47 25.26
N GLY A 117 10.14 1.78 25.20
CA GLY A 117 9.76 0.93 24.07
C GLY A 117 9.68 1.68 22.72
N TRP A 118 9.17 2.91 22.72
CA TRP A 118 9.14 3.77 21.53
C TRP A 118 10.53 4.29 21.12
N PHE A 119 11.45 4.40 22.08
CA PHE A 119 12.84 4.77 21.86
C PHE A 119 13.77 3.54 21.84
N PHE A 120 13.28 2.40 21.36
CA PHE A 120 14.08 1.17 21.16
C PHE A 120 14.80 0.66 22.41
N GLY A 121 14.21 0.85 23.59
CA GLY A 121 14.76 0.47 24.89
C GLY A 121 15.79 1.46 25.45
N GLU A 122 15.94 2.65 24.87
CA GLU A 122 16.84 3.67 25.40
C GLU A 122 16.41 4.10 26.81
N SER A 123 17.40 4.27 27.70
CA SER A 123 17.15 4.70 29.08
C SER A 123 16.62 6.14 29.09
N LEU A 124 15.60 6.41 29.93
CA LEU A 124 14.98 7.74 30.05
C LEU A 124 15.99 8.85 30.40
N ASP A 125 17.07 8.53 31.11
CA ASP A 125 18.13 9.49 31.46
C ASP A 125 18.88 10.05 30.25
N LYS A 126 18.84 9.36 29.11
CA LYS A 126 19.48 9.80 27.85
C LYS A 126 18.52 10.52 26.92
N LEU A 127 17.21 10.45 27.21
CA LEU A 127 16.20 11.14 26.42
C LEU A 127 16.12 12.59 26.88
N THR A 128 16.23 13.51 25.92
CA THR A 128 15.98 14.91 26.20
C THR A 128 14.49 15.18 26.17
N ARG A 129 14.07 16.28 26.83
CA ARG A 129 12.68 16.73 26.78
C ARG A 129 12.24 17.03 25.35
N TYR A 130 13.17 17.51 24.52
CA TYR A 130 12.94 17.78 23.11
C TYR A 130 12.63 16.50 22.33
N ASP A 131 13.35 15.40 22.58
CA ASP A 131 13.11 14.11 21.91
C ASP A 131 11.68 13.59 22.16
N VAL A 132 11.22 13.72 23.42
CA VAL A 132 9.87 13.32 23.82
C VAL A 132 8.81 14.26 23.25
N MET A 133 9.08 15.57 23.21
CA MET A 133 8.18 16.53 22.55
C MET A 133 8.06 16.28 21.05
N ASP A 134 9.15 15.93 20.38
CA ASP A 134 9.17 15.61 18.95
C ASP A 134 8.36 14.33 18.66
N PHE A 135 8.56 13.28 19.47
CA PHE A 135 7.74 12.07 19.44
C PHE A 135 6.24 12.34 19.64
N MET A 136 5.90 13.15 20.64
CA MET A 136 4.51 13.49 20.94
C MET A 136 3.90 14.38 19.85
N THR A 137 4.69 15.25 19.23
CA THR A 137 4.25 16.04 18.08
C THR A 137 3.95 15.14 16.90
N TRP A 138 4.86 14.22 16.60
CA TRP A 138 4.64 13.26 15.52
C TRP A 138 3.38 12.42 15.74
N SER A 139 3.18 11.91 16.96
CA SER A 139 2.07 10.99 17.27
C SER A 139 0.71 11.66 17.48
N LEU A 140 0.66 12.84 18.12
CA LEU A 140 -0.59 13.51 18.49
C LEU A 140 -0.94 14.72 17.60
N PHE A 141 0.00 15.21 16.80
CA PHE A 141 -0.16 16.41 15.96
C PHE A 141 0.08 16.11 14.47
N GLU A 142 -0.25 14.89 14.06
CA GLU A 142 -0.32 14.47 12.65
C GLU A 142 1.01 14.54 11.91
N GLY A 143 2.10 14.15 12.58
CA GLY A 143 3.42 14.16 11.95
C GLY A 143 3.96 15.56 11.63
N ARG A 144 3.35 16.63 12.15
CA ARG A 144 3.90 18.00 11.99
C ARG A 144 5.21 18.13 12.74
N ASN A 145 6.04 19.07 12.31
CA ASN A 145 7.19 19.51 13.09
C ASN A 145 6.72 20.42 14.23
N MET A 146 7.44 20.42 15.36
CA MET A 146 7.14 21.28 16.51
C MET A 146 7.09 22.78 16.16
N GLU A 147 7.93 23.20 15.21
CA GLU A 147 8.00 24.58 14.71
C GLU A 147 6.73 25.04 13.96
N HIS A 148 5.90 24.09 13.52
CA HIS A 148 4.63 24.35 12.84
C HIS A 148 3.42 24.30 13.77
N LEU A 149 3.62 24.05 15.06
CA LEU A 149 2.55 24.11 16.05
C LEU A 149 2.20 25.57 16.36
N THR A 150 0.90 25.84 16.52
CA THR A 150 0.49 27.14 17.06
C THR A 150 0.91 27.26 18.53
N MET A 151 0.93 28.49 19.08
CA MET A 151 1.30 28.70 20.50
C MET A 151 0.39 27.94 21.47
N GLU A 152 -0.90 27.78 21.12
CA GLU A 152 -1.85 27.01 21.93
C GLU A 152 -1.53 25.50 21.88
N GLU A 153 -1.21 25.00 20.69
CA GLU A 153 -0.81 23.61 20.48
C GLU A 153 0.51 23.27 21.16
N MET A 154 1.48 24.18 21.09
CA MET A 154 2.74 24.06 21.82
C MET A 154 2.50 24.01 23.34
N GLY A 155 1.64 24.89 23.86
CA GLY A 155 1.26 24.84 25.28
C GLY A 155 0.52 23.55 25.66
N GLN A 156 -0.23 22.94 24.74
CA GLN A 156 -0.85 21.63 24.94
C GLN A 156 0.20 20.51 24.95
N LEU A 157 1.13 20.51 24.01
CA LEU A 157 2.25 19.57 23.94
C LEU A 157 3.11 19.61 25.22
N GLU A 158 3.44 20.80 25.70
CA GLU A 158 4.20 20.98 26.95
C GLU A 158 3.47 20.39 28.17
N ARG A 159 2.13 20.49 28.21
CA ARG A 159 1.31 19.88 29.27
C ARG A 159 1.32 18.36 29.18
N PHE A 160 1.25 17.79 27.97
CA PHE A 160 1.34 16.33 27.79
C PHE A 160 2.68 15.80 28.29
N VAL A 161 3.79 16.46 27.93
CA VAL A 161 5.11 16.07 28.44
C VAL A 161 5.20 16.26 29.96
N GLY A 162 4.62 17.32 30.53
CA GLY A 162 4.58 17.52 31.98
C GLY A 162 3.75 16.46 32.72
N ASP A 163 2.62 16.03 32.16
CA ASP A 163 1.80 14.94 32.70
C ASP A 163 2.57 13.61 32.68
N LEU A 164 3.32 13.36 31.60
CA LEU A 164 4.17 12.18 31.45
C LEU A 164 5.34 12.20 32.47
N GLU A 165 6.06 13.31 32.59
CA GLU A 165 7.12 13.50 33.59
C GLU A 165 6.59 13.28 35.01
N TYR A 166 5.41 13.84 35.33
CA TYR A 166 4.75 13.64 36.61
C TYR A 166 4.47 12.15 36.87
N LYS A 167 3.94 11.43 35.87
CA LYS A 167 3.60 10.02 36.06
C LYS A 167 4.83 9.14 36.21
N ILE A 168 5.88 9.39 35.42
CA ILE A 168 7.20 8.75 35.59
C ILE A 168 7.78 9.06 36.97
N SER A 169 7.58 10.28 37.49
CA SER A 169 8.01 10.66 38.84
C SER A 169 7.33 9.81 39.90
N VAL A 170 6.02 9.62 39.79
CA VAL A 170 5.24 8.78 40.72
C VAL A 170 5.67 7.32 40.62
N GLU A 171 5.93 6.82 39.42
CA GLU A 171 6.34 5.44 39.18
C GLU A 171 7.73 5.13 39.75
N PHE A 172 8.73 6.00 39.50
CA PHE A 172 10.09 5.78 39.99
C PHE A 172 10.28 6.07 41.48
N TYR A 173 9.63 7.12 41.98
CA TYR A 173 9.92 7.65 43.31
C TYR A 173 8.79 7.41 44.32
N GLY A 174 7.62 6.96 43.86
CA GLY A 174 6.44 6.81 44.70
C GLY A 174 5.78 8.15 45.06
N VAL A 175 4.62 8.06 45.71
CA VAL A 175 3.88 9.21 46.23
C VAL A 175 4.41 9.57 47.62
N LYS A 176 4.60 10.86 47.88
CA LYS A 176 4.87 11.36 49.23
C LYS A 176 3.62 11.13 50.08
N GLN A 177 3.72 10.20 51.03
CA GLN A 177 2.73 10.12 52.09
C GLN A 177 2.85 11.45 52.84
N GLU A 178 1.84 12.30 52.72
CA GLU A 178 1.67 13.39 53.68
C GLU A 178 1.48 12.65 55.00
N GLU A 179 2.56 12.56 55.78
CA GLU A 179 2.46 12.29 57.20
C GLU A 179 1.44 13.30 57.68
N VAL A 180 0.23 12.82 57.93
CA VAL A 180 -0.78 13.58 58.60
C VAL A 180 -0.11 13.87 59.93
N GLU A 181 0.50 15.05 60.03
CA GLU A 181 0.84 15.62 61.32
C GLU A 181 -0.50 15.74 62.02
N ASP A 182 -0.88 14.65 62.71
CA ASP A 182 -1.91 14.65 63.70
C ASP A 182 -1.46 15.72 64.68
N ASP A 183 -2.00 16.93 64.49
CA ASP A 183 -1.95 18.05 65.42
C ASP A 183 -2.74 17.62 66.67
N ASP A 184 -2.23 16.59 67.34
CA ASP A 184 -2.67 16.10 68.62
C ASP A 184 -2.14 17.08 69.66
N GLY A 185 -2.90 18.17 69.80
CA GLY A 185 -2.82 19.05 70.94
C GLY A 185 -2.90 18.20 72.21
N GLY A 186 -1.75 18.09 72.87
CA GLY A 186 -1.48 17.06 73.87
C GLY A 186 -2.50 16.92 75.00
N GLU A 187 -2.60 15.70 75.49
CA GLU A 187 -2.78 15.45 76.92
C GLU A 187 -1.83 14.32 77.36
N GLU A 188 -0.81 14.70 78.12
CA GLU A 188 0.09 13.78 78.82
C GLU A 188 -0.71 12.78 79.66
N ARG A 189 -0.64 11.48 79.31
CA ARG A 189 -0.88 10.41 80.27
C ARG A 189 0.26 9.41 80.28
N LYS A 190 0.90 9.36 81.46
CA LYS A 190 2.02 8.51 81.83
C LYS A 190 1.66 7.03 81.81
N GLU A 191 2.65 6.28 81.32
CA GLU A 191 3.15 4.97 81.77
C GLU A 191 2.15 3.86 82.11
N GLY A 192 2.26 2.78 81.32
CA GLY A 192 1.78 1.45 81.68
C GLY A 192 2.29 0.42 80.68
N GLU A 193 3.34 -0.31 81.07
CA GLU A 193 3.85 -1.54 80.44
C GLU A 193 2.74 -2.49 79.96
N ALA A 194 2.87 -3.07 78.76
CA ALA A 194 3.05 -4.52 78.57
C ALA A 194 2.91 -4.94 77.09
N LYS A 195 3.95 -5.64 76.62
CA LYS A 195 3.95 -6.88 75.82
C LYS A 195 3.12 -7.03 74.54
N ASP A 196 3.87 -7.41 73.51
CA ASP A 196 3.67 -8.60 72.64
C ASP A 196 2.38 -8.65 71.81
N ASP A 197 2.48 -8.36 70.52
CA ASP A 197 2.32 -9.39 69.48
C ASP A 197 2.54 -8.77 68.08
N LYS A 198 3.48 -9.36 67.34
CA LYS A 198 3.70 -9.11 65.91
C LYS A 198 2.55 -9.76 65.13
N GLU A 199 1.65 -8.95 64.59
CA GLU A 199 0.70 -9.38 63.56
C GLU A 199 0.99 -8.61 62.26
N GLU A 200 1.70 -9.28 61.36
CA GLU A 200 1.98 -8.87 59.99
C GLU A 200 0.67 -9.00 59.19
N ARG A 201 -0.01 -7.87 58.94
CA ARG A 201 -1.19 -7.81 58.06
C ARG A 201 -0.80 -7.19 56.73
N ASP A 202 -0.80 -8.03 55.70
CA ASP A 202 -0.77 -7.64 54.30
C ASP A 202 -1.97 -6.73 53.96
N PHE A 203 -1.69 -5.45 53.74
CA PHE A 203 -2.65 -4.50 53.18
C PHE A 203 -2.80 -4.75 51.67
N PHE A 204 -3.70 -5.66 51.29
CA PHE A 204 -4.24 -5.71 49.94
C PHE A 204 -5.25 -4.56 49.76
N LEU A 205 -4.82 -3.47 49.12
CA LEU A 205 -5.73 -2.47 48.59
C LEU A 205 -6.51 -3.07 47.40
N PRO A 206 -7.86 -2.99 47.38
CA PRO A 206 -8.63 -3.47 46.24
C PRO A 206 -8.43 -2.55 45.02
N PRO A 207 -8.44 -3.10 43.78
CA PRO A 207 -8.37 -2.28 42.58
C PRO A 207 -9.60 -1.38 42.47
N SER A 208 -9.35 -0.10 42.13
CA SER A 208 -10.34 0.94 41.87
C SER A 208 -11.38 0.51 40.81
N PRO A 209 -12.68 0.87 40.97
CA PRO A 209 -13.71 0.51 40.01
C PRO A 209 -13.53 1.28 38.69
N ARG A 210 -13.16 0.52 37.64
CA ARG A 210 -13.00 0.97 36.26
C ARG A 210 -14.31 1.58 35.71
N ARG A 211 -14.28 2.87 35.33
CA ARG A 211 -15.39 3.56 34.65
C ARG A 211 -15.52 3.08 33.20
N GLN A 212 -16.54 2.28 32.89
CA GLN A 212 -16.85 1.84 31.52
C GLN A 212 -18.14 2.44 30.91
N HIS A 213 -18.75 3.47 31.50
CA HIS A 213 -20.12 3.90 31.13
C HIS A 213 -20.26 5.30 30.48
N LEU A 214 -19.35 5.71 29.60
CA LEU A 214 -19.43 7.06 29.00
C LEU A 214 -19.23 7.13 27.47
N MET A 215 -19.86 6.26 26.67
CA MET A 215 -19.88 6.43 25.20
C MET A 215 -21.25 6.21 24.51
N GLN A 216 -22.37 6.08 25.24
CA GLN A 216 -23.64 5.69 24.61
C GLN A 216 -24.53 6.82 24.04
N ASN A 217 -24.19 8.11 24.17
CA ASN A 217 -25.11 9.19 23.79
C ASN A 217 -24.52 10.23 22.80
N TYR A 218 -24.10 9.79 21.62
CA TYR A 218 -23.87 10.69 20.48
C TYR A 218 -24.78 10.30 19.32
N GLY A 219 -25.98 10.91 19.27
CA GLY A 219 -26.90 10.68 18.17
C GLY A 219 -28.29 11.28 18.32
N SER A 220 -28.43 12.60 18.49
CA SER A 220 -29.66 13.30 18.10
C SER A 220 -29.55 14.83 18.20
N LYS A 221 -29.60 15.48 17.02
CA LYS A 221 -30.03 16.86 16.67
C LYS A 221 -29.54 18.05 17.53
N PRO A 222 -29.00 19.12 16.91
CA PRO A 222 -28.68 20.35 17.62
C PRO A 222 -29.97 21.15 17.89
N PRO A 223 -30.28 21.55 19.14
CA PRO A 223 -31.27 22.58 19.39
C PRO A 223 -30.61 23.93 19.19
N THR A 224 -31.18 24.72 18.28
CA THR A 224 -30.83 26.12 18.05
C THR A 224 -31.33 26.95 19.23
N LEU A 225 -30.46 27.24 20.21
CA LEU A 225 -30.68 28.28 21.22
C LEU A 225 -29.39 29.07 21.45
N PRO A 226 -29.50 30.37 21.78
CA PRO A 226 -28.36 31.29 21.81
C PRO A 226 -27.44 30.97 22.99
N ILE A 227 -26.17 30.74 22.67
CA ILE A 227 -25.09 30.50 23.63
C ILE A 227 -24.82 31.82 24.37
N GLN A 228 -25.39 31.96 25.56
CA GLN A 228 -24.77 32.75 26.62
C GLN A 228 -23.72 31.85 27.28
N LEU A 229 -22.47 32.30 27.23
CA LEU A 229 -21.29 31.66 27.80
C LEU A 229 -21.40 31.72 29.35
N GLU A 230 -22.18 30.82 29.94
CA GLU A 230 -22.17 30.62 31.39
C GLU A 230 -20.86 29.93 31.80
N SER A 231 -20.13 30.58 32.70
CA SER A 231 -18.86 30.15 33.25
C SER A 231 -18.94 28.76 33.89
N PRO A 232 -17.96 27.85 33.67
CA PRO A 232 -17.94 26.52 34.26
C PRO A 232 -17.45 26.56 35.72
N THR A 233 -18.23 27.13 36.63
CA THR A 233 -17.80 27.41 38.02
C THR A 233 -18.18 26.35 39.05
N LYS A 234 -18.59 25.13 38.64
CA LYS A 234 -18.80 24.01 39.57
C LYS A 234 -18.17 22.70 39.10
N LEU A 235 -16.95 22.79 38.54
CA LEU A 235 -16.07 21.63 38.40
C LEU A 235 -15.69 21.14 39.81
N LYS A 236 -15.98 19.87 40.06
CA LYS A 236 -15.57 19.05 41.21
C LYS A 236 -14.24 19.54 41.77
N GLN A 237 -14.19 19.76 43.09
CA GLN A 237 -12.97 19.95 43.86
C GLN A 237 -11.85 19.14 43.21
N LYS A 238 -10.89 19.84 42.58
CA LYS A 238 -9.68 19.23 42.04
C LYS A 238 -9.05 18.47 43.20
N GLN A 239 -9.24 17.16 43.25
CA GLN A 239 -8.41 16.31 44.09
C GLN A 239 -6.98 16.67 43.71
N GLN A 240 -6.25 17.25 44.65
CA GLN A 240 -4.86 17.61 44.39
C GLN A 240 -4.16 16.32 43.99
N ARG A 241 -3.50 16.36 42.82
CA ARG A 241 -2.71 15.23 42.36
C ARG A 241 -1.68 14.91 43.44
N PRO A 242 -1.53 13.65 43.86
CA PRO A 242 -0.57 13.27 44.89
C PRO A 242 0.84 13.75 44.50
N LYS A 243 1.58 14.36 45.42
CA LYS A 243 2.93 14.87 45.10
C LYS A 243 3.91 13.68 45.06
N PRO A 244 4.71 13.51 43.99
CA PRO A 244 5.74 12.48 43.98
C PRO A 244 6.84 12.81 44.99
N ASN A 245 7.53 11.79 45.51
CA ASN A 245 8.64 11.98 46.46
C ASN A 245 9.78 12.79 45.86
N LYS A 246 10.06 12.59 44.57
CA LYS A 246 11.03 13.35 43.78
C LYS A 246 10.45 13.58 42.39
N ALA A 247 10.69 14.77 41.84
CA ALA A 247 10.32 15.07 40.46
C ALA A 247 11.37 14.49 39.50
N PHE A 248 10.90 13.73 38.51
CA PHE A 248 11.63 13.37 37.31
C PHE A 248 11.41 14.48 36.27
N HIS A 249 12.49 14.89 35.61
CA HIS A 249 12.44 15.79 34.45
C HIS A 249 13.37 15.24 33.38
N PHE A 250 12.92 15.25 32.14
CA PHE A 250 13.80 14.93 31.01
C PHE A 250 14.89 16.00 30.90
N GLN A 251 16.04 15.63 30.35
CA GLN A 251 17.14 16.57 30.16
C GLN A 251 16.71 17.72 29.22
N THR A 252 16.85 18.98 29.63
CA THR A 252 16.43 20.13 28.82
C THR A 252 17.28 20.30 27.56
N SER A 253 18.55 19.93 27.63
CA SER A 253 19.51 20.02 26.53
C SER A 253 20.55 18.93 26.64
N ARG A 254 20.96 18.37 25.49
CA ARG A 254 22.14 17.51 25.40
C ARG A 254 23.39 18.38 25.51
N GLU A 255 24.19 18.18 26.54
CA GLU A 255 25.43 18.95 26.73
C GLU A 255 26.41 18.68 25.57
N GLY A 256 26.62 19.66 24.69
CA GLY A 256 27.78 19.71 23.80
C GLY A 256 27.60 19.31 22.32
N GLU A 257 26.40 18.96 21.85
CA GLU A 257 26.18 18.59 20.44
C GLU A 257 25.02 19.38 19.81
N SER A 258 25.12 19.62 18.51
CA SER A 258 24.09 20.31 17.72
C SER A 258 22.72 19.70 17.98
N HIS A 259 21.71 20.57 18.13
CA HIS A 259 20.32 20.27 18.51
C HIS A 259 19.55 19.42 17.47
N HIS A 260 20.09 18.28 17.05
CA HIS A 260 19.35 17.32 16.26
C HIS A 260 18.58 16.41 17.21
N SER A 261 17.25 16.41 17.10
CA SER A 261 16.41 15.47 17.86
C SER A 261 16.74 14.04 17.47
N TYR A 262 16.43 13.12 18.39
CA TYR A 262 16.52 11.68 18.16
C TYR A 262 15.86 11.26 16.84
N PHE A 263 14.63 11.74 16.57
CA PHE A 263 13.92 11.43 15.32
C PHE A 263 14.46 12.17 14.11
N SER A 264 14.96 13.39 14.25
CA SER A 264 15.64 14.08 13.14
C SER A 264 16.90 13.33 12.72
N ASN A 265 17.68 12.82 13.67
CA ASN A 265 18.84 11.97 13.38
C ASN A 265 18.43 10.65 12.76
N LEU A 266 17.35 10.02 13.26
CA LEU A 266 16.81 8.78 12.70
C LEU A 266 16.36 8.99 11.25
N TYR A 267 15.64 10.08 10.99
CA TYR A 267 15.11 10.44 9.67
C TYR A 267 16.23 10.82 8.70
N GLU A 268 17.20 11.65 9.10
CA GLU A 268 18.33 11.98 8.24
C GLU A 268 19.21 10.75 7.98
N SER A 269 19.42 9.88 8.97
CA SER A 269 20.11 8.60 8.77
C SER A 269 19.36 7.69 7.79
N TYR A 270 18.02 7.64 7.89
CA TYR A 270 17.17 6.89 6.97
C TYR A 270 17.21 7.47 5.56
N LYS A 271 17.13 8.79 5.42
CA LYS A 271 17.21 9.51 4.15
C LYS A 271 18.57 9.35 3.48
N ASP A 272 19.66 9.38 4.24
CA ASP A 272 21.00 9.07 3.75
C ASP A 272 21.08 7.61 3.29
N TRP A 273 20.52 6.68 4.06
CA TRP A 273 20.44 5.27 3.67
C TRP A 273 19.62 5.06 2.39
N CYS A 274 18.43 5.68 2.27
CA CYS A 274 17.61 5.65 1.07
C CYS A 274 18.34 6.26 -0.12
N SER A 275 19.03 7.38 0.06
CA SER A 275 19.81 8.03 -1.00
C SER A 275 20.93 7.12 -1.50
N GLN A 276 21.66 6.46 -0.59
CA GLN A 276 22.67 5.45 -0.94
C GLN A 276 22.05 4.22 -1.63
N TYR A 277 20.85 3.82 -1.21
CA TYR A 277 20.12 2.71 -1.84
C TYR A 277 19.67 3.07 -3.27
N TYR A 278 19.11 4.26 -3.47
CA TYR A 278 18.75 4.79 -4.78
C TYR A 278 19.98 4.97 -5.68
N GLU A 279 21.09 5.46 -5.16
CA GLU A 279 22.34 5.57 -5.92
C GLU A 279 22.88 4.19 -6.32
N LYS A 280 22.78 3.18 -5.45
CA LYS A 280 23.11 1.78 -5.78
C LYS A 280 22.16 1.20 -6.84
N LEU A 281 20.86 1.53 -6.77
CA LEU A 281 19.87 1.14 -7.77
C LEU A 281 20.10 1.83 -9.11
N GLU A 282 20.39 3.12 -9.13
CA GLU A 282 20.61 3.88 -10.36
C GLU A 282 21.91 3.48 -11.06
N ASN A 283 22.95 3.13 -10.28
CA ASN A 283 24.22 2.66 -10.82
C ASN A 283 24.22 1.19 -11.27
N ASN A 284 23.40 0.32 -10.66
CA ASN A 284 23.37 -1.12 -11.00
C ASN A 284 22.13 -1.59 -11.78
N PHE A 285 21.07 -0.77 -11.87
CA PHE A 285 19.78 -1.17 -12.44
C PHE A 285 19.43 -0.27 -13.65
N ARG A 286 19.70 -0.76 -14.87
CA ARG A 286 19.25 -0.14 -16.14
C ARG A 286 18.00 -0.77 -16.79
N PRO A 287 16.98 -1.29 -16.08
CA PRO A 287 15.83 -1.91 -16.75
C PRO A 287 14.93 -0.88 -17.46
N VAL A 288 14.90 0.39 -17.02
CA VAL A 288 14.06 1.42 -17.67
C VAL A 288 14.51 1.70 -19.12
N GLN A 289 15.81 1.64 -19.39
CA GLN A 289 16.32 1.78 -20.75
C GLN A 289 16.00 0.54 -21.60
N GLY A 290 16.05 -0.66 -20.99
CA GLY A 290 15.61 -1.91 -21.62
C GLY A 290 14.12 -1.89 -21.99
N ILE A 291 13.27 -1.41 -21.08
CA ILE A 291 11.82 -1.28 -21.30
C ILE A 291 11.54 -0.24 -22.40
N LYS A 292 12.23 0.91 -22.41
CA LYS A 292 12.08 1.90 -23.48
C LYS A 292 12.43 1.32 -24.85
N ASN A 293 13.53 0.57 -24.94
CA ASN A 293 13.93 -0.08 -26.19
C ASN A 293 12.93 -1.16 -26.60
N TYR A 294 12.43 -1.96 -25.66
CA TYR A 294 11.42 -3.00 -25.91
C TYR A 294 10.08 -2.41 -26.39
N VAL A 295 9.61 -1.33 -25.76
CA VAL A 295 8.37 -0.64 -26.16
C VAL A 295 8.53 0.01 -27.54
N ALA A 296 9.69 0.60 -27.84
CA ALA A 296 9.98 1.14 -29.16
C ALA A 296 9.98 0.05 -30.25
N GLU A 297 10.66 -1.07 -30.01
CA GLU A 297 10.68 -2.24 -30.90
C GLU A 297 9.28 -2.83 -31.11
N LYS A 298 8.48 -2.95 -30.04
CA LYS A 298 7.10 -3.45 -30.15
C LYS A 298 6.19 -2.50 -30.92
N ARG A 299 6.33 -1.19 -30.73
CA ARG A 299 5.57 -0.19 -31.48
C ARG A 299 5.86 -0.25 -32.97
N GLU A 300 7.13 -0.41 -33.35
CA GLU A 300 7.54 -0.57 -34.75
C GLU A 300 6.92 -1.83 -35.36
N ARG A 301 7.02 -2.99 -34.68
CA ARG A 301 6.40 -4.24 -35.17
C ARG A 301 4.88 -4.16 -35.30
N LEU A 302 4.21 -3.44 -34.41
CA LEU A 302 2.76 -3.29 -34.45
C LEU A 302 2.34 -2.42 -35.64
N HIS A 303 3.13 -1.38 -35.94
CA HIS A 303 2.93 -0.54 -37.12
C HIS A 303 3.13 -1.32 -38.43
N ASP A 304 4.16 -2.16 -38.51
CA ASP A 304 4.41 -3.01 -39.68
C ASP A 304 3.29 -4.06 -39.88
N ALA A 305 2.80 -4.65 -38.79
CA ALA A 305 1.69 -5.59 -38.83
C ALA A 305 0.39 -4.91 -39.28
N GLU A 306 0.13 -3.68 -38.83
CA GLU A 306 -1.00 -2.87 -39.27
C GLU A 306 -0.92 -2.56 -40.77
N GLN A 307 0.23 -2.08 -41.25
CA GLN A 307 0.49 -1.82 -42.67
C GLN A 307 0.27 -3.08 -43.53
N SER A 308 0.78 -4.23 -43.06
CA SER A 308 0.62 -5.52 -43.74
C SER A 308 -0.82 -6.00 -43.79
N ALA A 309 -1.57 -5.86 -42.69
CA ALA A 309 -2.99 -6.21 -42.62
C ALA A 309 -3.83 -5.32 -43.54
N VAL A 310 -3.56 -4.02 -43.57
CA VAL A 310 -4.23 -3.05 -44.46
C VAL A 310 -3.96 -3.39 -45.93
N ALA A 311 -2.71 -3.67 -46.29
CA ALA A 311 -2.35 -4.06 -47.66
C ALA A 311 -3.02 -5.37 -48.09
N THR A 312 -3.04 -6.37 -47.20
CA THR A 312 -3.68 -7.66 -47.46
C THR A 312 -5.19 -7.52 -47.62
N ALA A 313 -5.83 -6.76 -46.74
CA ALA A 313 -7.26 -6.47 -46.81
C ALA A 313 -7.59 -5.73 -48.11
N SER A 314 -6.84 -4.69 -48.48
CA SER A 314 -7.03 -3.95 -49.74
C SER A 314 -6.96 -4.88 -50.95
N HIS A 315 -5.96 -5.76 -51.00
CA HIS A 315 -5.79 -6.73 -52.08
C HIS A 315 -6.90 -7.78 -52.13
N MET A 316 -7.40 -8.23 -50.98
CA MET A 316 -8.56 -9.13 -50.90
C MET A 316 -9.84 -8.45 -51.37
N TYR A 317 -10.07 -7.20 -50.97
CA TYR A 317 -11.23 -6.43 -51.39
C TYR A 317 -11.22 -6.17 -52.90
N GLU A 318 -10.09 -5.75 -53.47
CA GLU A 318 -10.01 -5.53 -54.91
C GLU A 318 -10.27 -6.83 -55.70
N ASN A 319 -9.64 -7.95 -55.32
CA ASN A 319 -9.79 -9.17 -56.10
C ASN A 319 -11.16 -9.84 -55.93
N ALA A 320 -11.71 -9.89 -54.71
CA ALA A 320 -12.98 -10.56 -54.46
C ALA A 320 -14.18 -9.72 -54.92
N TYR A 321 -14.13 -8.39 -54.77
CA TYR A 321 -15.24 -7.52 -55.11
C TYR A 321 -15.44 -7.41 -56.62
N PHE A 322 -14.36 -7.36 -57.41
CA PHE A 322 -14.47 -7.22 -58.87
C PHE A 322 -14.78 -8.52 -59.63
N THR A 323 -14.59 -9.70 -59.02
CA THR A 323 -14.87 -10.99 -59.70
C THR A 323 -16.22 -11.61 -59.38
N LEU A 324 -16.81 -11.34 -58.21
CA LEU A 324 -18.00 -12.07 -57.73
C LEU A 324 -19.30 -11.26 -57.79
N ILE A 325 -19.26 -9.94 -57.96
CA ILE A 325 -20.44 -9.09 -57.85
C ILE A 325 -20.71 -8.38 -59.18
N GLU A 326 -21.82 -8.71 -59.83
CA GLU A 326 -22.31 -7.95 -60.98
C GLU A 326 -22.68 -6.53 -60.55
N LYS A 327 -21.98 -5.55 -61.14
CA LYS A 327 -22.13 -4.14 -60.85
C LYS A 327 -23.58 -3.69 -61.07
N GLY A 328 -24.24 -3.17 -60.03
CA GLY A 328 -25.65 -2.76 -60.08
C GLY A 328 -26.67 -3.83 -59.66
N GLY A 329 -26.23 -5.03 -59.26
CA GLY A 329 -27.10 -6.06 -58.70
C GLY A 329 -27.68 -5.70 -57.32
N ASN A 330 -28.75 -6.39 -56.90
CA ASN A 330 -29.39 -6.13 -55.60
C ASN A 330 -28.43 -6.36 -54.40
N MET A 331 -27.45 -7.26 -54.57
CA MET A 331 -26.39 -7.51 -53.59
C MET A 331 -25.40 -6.35 -53.48
N ASP A 332 -25.04 -5.73 -54.60
CA ASP A 332 -24.16 -4.55 -54.67
C ASP A 332 -24.80 -3.34 -53.96
N ARG A 333 -26.12 -3.15 -54.10
CA ARG A 333 -26.86 -2.13 -53.34
C ARG A 333 -26.86 -2.37 -51.82
N ARG A 334 -27.07 -3.61 -51.38
CA ARG A 334 -27.04 -3.95 -49.94
C ARG A 334 -25.64 -3.83 -49.36
N LEU A 335 -24.61 -4.24 -50.10
CA LEU A 335 -23.21 -4.05 -49.71
C LEU A 335 -22.82 -2.58 -49.69
N SER A 336 -23.30 -1.76 -50.62
CA SER A 336 -23.10 -0.31 -50.60
C SER A 336 -23.74 0.34 -49.38
N GLN A 337 -24.97 -0.05 -49.03
CA GLN A 337 -25.64 0.43 -47.80
C GLN A 337 -24.90 -0.01 -46.53
N PHE A 338 -24.46 -1.26 -46.48
CA PHE A 338 -23.66 -1.79 -45.36
C PHE A 338 -22.30 -1.08 -45.27
N SER A 339 -21.64 -0.83 -46.41
CA SER A 339 -20.38 -0.09 -46.50
C SER A 339 -20.54 1.34 -46.02
N HIS A 340 -21.63 2.03 -46.38
CA HIS A 340 -21.90 3.38 -45.88
C HIS A 340 -22.17 3.39 -44.37
N ALA A 341 -22.93 2.43 -43.83
CA ALA A 341 -23.14 2.32 -42.40
C ALA A 341 -21.83 2.03 -41.64
N THR A 342 -21.01 1.13 -42.18
CA THR A 342 -19.71 0.78 -41.60
C THR A 342 -18.71 1.93 -41.70
N GLN A 343 -18.69 2.67 -42.82
CA GLN A 343 -17.88 3.88 -42.98
C GLN A 343 -18.32 4.99 -42.01
N SER A 344 -19.62 5.15 -41.75
CA SER A 344 -20.10 6.10 -40.75
C SER A 344 -19.60 5.72 -39.35
N GLN A 345 -19.74 4.45 -38.95
CA GLN A 345 -19.24 3.99 -37.65
C GLN A 345 -17.71 4.09 -37.53
N LEU A 346 -16.98 3.79 -38.60
CA LEU A 346 -15.52 3.98 -38.67
C LEU A 346 -15.14 5.45 -38.61
N ALA A 347 -15.88 6.34 -39.27
CA ALA A 347 -15.64 7.78 -39.21
C ALA A 347 -15.91 8.33 -37.80
N ASP A 348 -16.96 7.86 -37.13
CA ASP A 348 -17.26 8.23 -35.75
C ASP A 348 -16.20 7.70 -34.77
N ALA A 349 -15.76 6.45 -34.95
CA ALA A 349 -14.66 5.87 -34.17
C ALA A 349 -13.33 6.60 -34.44
N TRP A 350 -13.05 6.96 -35.70
CA TRP A 350 -11.86 7.69 -36.09
C TRP A 350 -11.86 9.12 -35.53
N ASN A 351 -13.00 9.80 -35.54
CA ASN A 351 -13.18 11.10 -34.90
C ASN A 351 -12.96 11.01 -33.38
N SER A 352 -13.40 9.92 -32.73
CA SER A 352 -13.10 9.66 -31.32
C SER A 352 -11.61 9.44 -31.06
N VAL A 353 -10.91 8.71 -31.94
CA VAL A 353 -9.46 8.49 -31.85
C VAL A 353 -8.68 9.79 -32.08
N TRP A 354 -9.12 10.61 -33.03
CA TRP A 354 -8.51 11.91 -33.32
C TRP A 354 -8.67 12.87 -32.15
N LEU A 355 -9.86 12.92 -31.53
CA LEU A 355 -10.11 13.66 -30.30
C LEU A 355 -9.23 13.15 -29.14
N MET A 356 -9.00 11.84 -29.06
CA MET A 356 -8.07 11.27 -28.08
C MET A 356 -6.61 11.68 -28.34
N LYS A 357 -6.20 11.81 -29.60
CA LYS A 357 -4.87 12.30 -29.99
C LYS A 357 -4.66 13.76 -29.59
N GLU A 358 -5.63 14.63 -29.83
CA GLU A 358 -5.57 16.03 -29.36
C GLU A 358 -5.46 16.10 -27.83
N ARG A 359 -6.24 15.28 -27.11
CA ARG A 359 -6.20 15.20 -25.64
C ARG A 359 -4.84 14.71 -25.11
N LEU A 360 -4.23 13.72 -25.76
CA LEU A 360 -2.88 13.24 -25.42
C LEU A 360 -1.83 14.32 -25.67
N GLN A 361 -2.02 15.16 -26.69
CA GLN A 361 -1.13 16.29 -26.95
C GLN A 361 -1.24 17.36 -25.85
N THR A 362 -2.46 17.68 -25.40
CA THR A 362 -2.67 18.57 -24.24
C THR A 362 -2.01 18.02 -22.97
N ALA A 363 -2.14 16.72 -22.69
CA ALA A 363 -1.49 16.09 -21.53
C ALA A 363 0.04 16.13 -21.63
N THR A 364 0.58 15.95 -22.84
CA THR A 364 2.03 16.04 -23.09
C THR A 364 2.53 17.47 -22.88
N ASP A 365 1.79 18.47 -23.34
CA ASP A 365 2.13 19.88 -23.16
C ASP A 365 2.11 20.29 -21.69
N ILE A 366 1.08 19.89 -20.94
CA ILE A 366 0.96 20.11 -19.48
C ILE A 366 2.14 19.45 -18.74
N SER A 367 2.47 18.20 -19.09
CA SER A 367 3.59 17.46 -18.50
C SER A 367 4.93 18.15 -18.78
N SER A 368 5.16 18.60 -20.02
CA SER A 368 6.38 19.31 -20.41
C SER A 368 6.55 20.63 -19.66
N ARG A 369 5.45 21.38 -19.49
CA ARG A 369 5.41 22.64 -18.73
C ARG A 369 5.68 22.41 -17.24
N ARG A 370 5.09 21.39 -16.63
CA ARG A 370 5.36 20.99 -15.24
C ARG A 370 6.83 20.64 -15.04
N LYS A 371 7.42 19.88 -15.97
CA LYS A 371 8.85 19.51 -15.93
C LYS A 371 9.76 20.74 -16.04
N ALA A 372 9.44 21.67 -16.94
CA ALA A 372 10.19 22.92 -17.08
C ALA A 372 10.14 23.78 -15.81
N LEU A 373 8.96 23.93 -15.19
CA LEU A 373 8.79 24.68 -13.94
C LEU A 373 9.55 24.03 -12.77
N ARG A 374 9.53 22.70 -12.64
CA ARG A 374 10.32 21.99 -11.62
C ARG A 374 11.82 22.19 -11.81
N GLN A 375 12.29 22.18 -13.06
CA GLN A 375 13.70 22.44 -13.35
C GLN A 375 14.10 23.88 -12.98
N GLN A 376 13.24 24.86 -13.26
CA GLN A 376 13.45 26.25 -12.85
C GLN A 376 13.48 26.40 -11.32
N LEU A 377 12.52 25.77 -10.63
CA LEU A 377 12.46 25.76 -9.17
C LEU A 377 13.74 25.16 -8.55
N LYS A 378 14.23 24.04 -9.10
CA LYS A 378 15.49 23.42 -8.66
C LYS A 378 16.69 24.36 -8.85
N SER A 379 16.75 25.08 -9.96
CA SER A 379 17.80 26.08 -10.22
C SER A 379 17.73 27.25 -9.23
N TYR A 380 16.53 27.74 -8.89
CA TYR A 380 16.36 28.77 -7.86
C TYR A 380 16.72 28.30 -6.47
N GLN A 381 16.36 27.06 -6.11
CA GLN A 381 16.77 26.46 -4.82
C GLN A 381 18.29 26.31 -4.73
N GLN A 382 18.97 25.87 -5.80
CA GLN A 382 20.43 25.81 -5.84
C GLN A 382 21.07 27.19 -5.67
N THR A 383 20.52 28.20 -6.32
CA THR A 383 20.97 29.60 -6.17
C THR A 383 20.78 30.08 -4.73
N LEU A 384 19.65 29.75 -4.10
CA LEU A 384 19.34 30.08 -2.72
C LEU A 384 20.34 29.44 -1.75
N THR A 385 20.64 28.16 -1.94
CA THR A 385 21.66 27.44 -1.16
C THR A 385 23.05 28.05 -1.35
N GLN A 386 23.41 28.41 -2.58
CA GLN A 386 24.69 29.06 -2.86
C GLN A 386 24.78 30.45 -2.19
N MET A 387 23.71 31.24 -2.23
CA MET A 387 23.65 32.53 -1.54
C MET A 387 23.75 32.35 -0.02
N ARG A 388 23.09 31.34 0.56
CA ARG A 388 23.22 31.02 1.99
C ARG A 388 24.64 30.58 2.38
N ALA A 389 25.34 29.90 1.49
CA ALA A 389 26.72 29.45 1.72
C ALA A 389 27.76 30.57 1.60
N MET A 390 27.45 31.66 0.88
CA MET A 390 28.31 32.85 0.85
C MET A 390 28.23 33.57 2.20
N ALA A 391 29.22 33.32 3.06
CA ALA A 391 29.29 33.80 4.46
C ALA A 391 29.34 35.33 4.63
N THR A 392 29.38 36.10 3.54
CA THR A 392 29.38 37.57 3.55
C THR A 392 28.02 38.11 3.12
N ALA A 393 27.48 39.04 3.92
CA ALA A 393 26.17 39.69 3.78
C ALA A 393 25.58 39.68 2.37
N VAL A 394 24.70 38.71 2.10
CA VAL A 394 23.91 38.66 0.88
C VAL A 394 23.02 39.91 0.83
N PRO A 395 23.05 40.71 -0.26
CA PRO A 395 22.19 41.87 -0.38
C PRO A 395 20.72 41.46 -0.23
N SER A 396 20.02 41.99 0.78
CA SER A 396 18.64 41.63 1.11
C SER A 396 17.69 41.74 -0.09
N LYS A 397 17.94 42.71 -0.99
CA LYS A 397 17.20 42.88 -2.24
C LYS A 397 17.30 41.68 -3.18
N GLN A 398 18.49 41.11 -3.36
CA GLN A 398 18.69 39.94 -4.23
C GLN A 398 18.03 38.69 -3.64
N MET A 399 18.09 38.52 -2.32
CA MET A 399 17.39 37.44 -1.63
C MET A 399 15.87 37.57 -1.79
N ALA A 400 15.31 38.76 -1.61
CA ALA A 400 13.88 39.02 -1.79
C ALA A 400 13.41 38.77 -3.24
N ASP A 401 14.20 39.18 -4.23
CA ASP A 401 13.88 38.92 -5.64
C ASP A 401 13.95 37.43 -5.99
N LEU A 402 14.90 36.67 -5.41
CA LEU A 402 14.97 35.22 -5.60
C LEU A 402 13.78 34.50 -4.94
N MET A 403 13.43 34.88 -3.71
CA MET A 403 12.26 34.32 -3.01
C MET A 403 10.98 34.60 -3.79
N ARG A 404 10.81 35.82 -4.34
CA ARG A 404 9.66 36.15 -5.19
C ARG A 404 9.58 35.25 -6.44
N LYS A 405 10.71 34.95 -7.09
CA LYS A 405 10.76 34.03 -8.25
C LYS A 405 10.41 32.60 -7.87
N ILE A 406 10.85 32.13 -6.69
CA ILE A 406 10.47 30.81 -6.16
C ILE A 406 8.96 30.75 -5.95
N THR A 407 8.36 31.77 -5.31
CA THR A 407 6.90 31.85 -5.12
C THR A 407 6.15 31.84 -6.45
N GLN A 408 6.59 32.64 -7.44
CA GLN A 408 5.98 32.67 -8.78
C GLN A 408 6.07 31.31 -9.49
N CYS A 409 7.16 30.56 -9.30
CA CYS A 409 7.26 29.20 -9.82
C CYS A 409 6.25 28.24 -9.18
N TYR A 410 6.01 28.33 -7.88
CA TYR A 410 5.00 27.52 -7.20
C TYR A 410 3.58 27.87 -7.65
N GLU A 411 3.25 29.16 -7.75
CA GLU A 411 1.95 29.63 -8.28
C GLU A 411 1.72 29.14 -9.71
N ALA A 412 2.75 29.20 -10.56
CA ALA A 412 2.67 28.67 -11.93
C ALA A 412 2.51 27.14 -11.95
N LEU A 413 3.16 26.41 -11.04
CA LEU A 413 3.04 24.96 -10.94
C LEU A 413 1.62 24.57 -10.49
N GLU A 414 1.07 25.27 -9.50
CA GLU A 414 -0.31 25.07 -9.04
C GLU A 414 -1.32 25.39 -10.14
N SER A 415 -1.09 26.46 -10.92
CA SER A 415 -1.93 26.78 -12.10
C SER A 415 -1.91 25.66 -13.15
N VAL A 416 -0.75 25.04 -13.39
CA VAL A 416 -0.64 23.88 -14.30
C VAL A 416 -1.38 22.67 -13.75
N GLU A 417 -1.32 22.42 -12.43
CA GLU A 417 -2.04 21.33 -11.79
C GLU A 417 -3.56 21.53 -11.80
N ARG A 418 -4.05 22.74 -11.52
CA ARG A 418 -5.47 23.09 -11.68
C ARG A 418 -5.93 22.91 -13.14
N SER A 419 -5.14 23.40 -14.10
CA SER A 419 -5.46 23.20 -15.53
C SER A 419 -5.46 21.72 -15.93
N ALA A 420 -4.59 20.90 -15.35
CA ALA A 420 -4.58 19.45 -15.58
C ALA A 420 -5.82 18.77 -14.98
N MET A 421 -6.21 19.19 -13.78
CA MET A 421 -7.42 18.72 -13.12
C MET A 421 -8.68 19.09 -13.90
N ASP A 422 -8.79 20.34 -14.35
CA ASP A 422 -9.92 20.81 -15.17
C ASP A 422 -10.00 20.05 -16.50
N ALA A 423 -8.85 19.84 -17.17
CA ALA A 423 -8.79 19.03 -18.38
C ALA A 423 -9.22 17.57 -18.11
N PHE A 424 -8.81 17.00 -16.98
CA PHE A 424 -9.20 15.66 -16.57
C PHE A 424 -10.72 15.55 -16.32
N LEU A 425 -11.30 16.51 -15.59
CA LEU A 425 -12.74 16.58 -15.32
C LEU A 425 -13.54 16.73 -16.63
N GLN A 426 -13.06 17.57 -17.56
CA GLN A 426 -13.69 17.75 -18.87
C GLN A 426 -13.63 16.46 -19.72
N VAL A 427 -12.52 15.72 -19.65
CA VAL A 427 -12.32 14.48 -20.43
C VAL A 427 -13.13 13.31 -19.86
N THR A 428 -13.21 13.19 -18.55
CA THR A 428 -13.93 12.10 -17.87
C THR A 428 -15.45 12.31 -17.88
N GLY A 429 -15.93 13.49 -18.26
CA GLY A 429 -17.35 13.81 -18.23
C GLY A 429 -17.93 13.83 -16.82
N PHE A 430 -17.07 13.98 -15.81
CA PHE A 430 -17.47 14.03 -14.40
C PHE A 430 -18.13 15.39 -14.13
N VAL A 431 -19.45 15.45 -14.35
CA VAL A 431 -20.26 16.66 -14.10
C VAL A 431 -20.34 16.90 -12.59
N GLY A 432 -19.77 18.02 -12.16
CA GLY A 432 -19.56 18.34 -10.75
C GLY A 432 -20.79 18.42 -9.84
N THR A 433 -20.48 18.23 -8.56
CA THR A 433 -21.07 18.79 -7.32
C THR A 433 -22.55 18.61 -6.98
N ARG A 434 -23.45 18.21 -7.89
CA ARG A 434 -24.89 18.03 -7.55
C ARG A 434 -25.31 16.62 -7.14
N LEU A 435 -24.40 15.65 -7.18
CA LEU A 435 -24.67 14.26 -6.78
C LEU A 435 -23.72 13.73 -5.69
N MET A 436 -22.94 14.59 -5.04
CA MET A 436 -22.28 14.20 -3.79
C MET A 436 -23.38 14.03 -2.73
N PRO A 437 -23.61 12.83 -2.18
CA PRO A 437 -24.43 12.67 -0.98
C PRO A 437 -23.85 13.55 0.14
N PRO A 438 -24.64 13.96 1.15
CA PRO A 438 -24.10 14.60 2.34
C PRO A 438 -22.90 13.79 2.84
N GLU A 439 -21.79 14.47 3.19
CA GLU A 439 -20.53 13.86 3.61
C GLU A 439 -20.82 12.62 4.47
N PRO A 440 -20.37 11.42 4.07
CA PRO A 440 -20.53 10.25 4.92
C PRO A 440 -19.87 10.55 6.28
N PRO A 441 -20.44 10.05 7.39
CA PRO A 441 -19.87 10.26 8.72
C PRO A 441 -18.36 10.04 8.72
N ARG A 442 -17.58 10.95 9.32
CA ARG A 442 -16.10 11.06 9.19
C ARG A 442 -15.33 9.73 9.31
N TYR A 443 -15.86 8.74 10.01
CA TYR A 443 -15.26 7.40 10.18
C TYR A 443 -15.42 6.45 8.98
N LEU A 444 -16.38 6.69 8.07
CA LEU A 444 -16.56 5.90 6.83
C LEU A 444 -15.54 6.27 5.75
N LYS A 445 -14.85 7.41 5.90
CA LYS A 445 -13.79 7.88 4.99
C LYS A 445 -12.60 6.92 4.91
N TYR A 446 -12.41 6.05 5.90
CA TYR A 446 -11.36 5.01 5.93
C TYR A 446 -11.72 3.71 5.19
N SER A 447 -12.98 3.55 4.79
CA SER A 447 -13.42 2.38 4.01
C SER A 447 -13.58 2.69 2.52
N ALA A 448 -13.63 3.97 2.16
CA ALA A 448 -13.48 4.42 0.79
C ALA A 448 -11.98 4.50 0.52
N ASP A 449 -11.43 3.49 -0.14
CA ASP A 449 -10.06 3.49 -0.64
C ASP A 449 -9.84 4.78 -1.46
N PRO A 450 -9.07 5.76 -0.95
CA PRO A 450 -8.95 7.08 -1.57
C PRO A 450 -8.14 7.04 -2.86
N LEU A 451 -7.62 5.87 -3.26
CA LEU A 451 -6.70 5.73 -4.37
C LEU A 451 -7.31 5.98 -5.75
N MET A 452 -8.65 6.02 -5.92
CA MET A 452 -9.26 6.13 -7.27
C MET A 452 -10.48 7.05 -7.41
N ASP A 453 -11.02 7.63 -6.34
CA ASP A 453 -12.27 8.46 -6.38
C ASP A 453 -13.48 7.75 -7.04
N ILE A 454 -13.40 6.42 -7.20
CA ILE A 454 -14.49 5.58 -7.70
C ILE A 454 -15.30 5.14 -6.50
N SER A 455 -16.54 5.63 -6.40
CA SER A 455 -17.46 5.40 -5.27
C SER A 455 -17.78 3.92 -4.99
N SER A 456 -17.59 3.05 -5.97
CA SER A 456 -17.63 1.59 -5.79
C SER A 456 -16.99 0.90 -6.99
N TYR A 457 -16.05 -0.01 -6.77
CA TYR A 457 -15.62 -0.92 -7.84
C TYR A 457 -16.81 -1.80 -8.26
N PRO A 458 -17.00 -2.08 -9.56
CA PRO A 458 -18.03 -3.01 -10.01
C PRO A 458 -17.90 -4.33 -9.24
N LEU A 459 -19.02 -4.94 -8.83
CA LEU A 459 -19.03 -6.23 -8.11
C LEU A 459 -18.16 -7.29 -8.80
N MET A 460 -18.14 -7.29 -10.14
CA MET A 460 -17.30 -8.18 -10.94
C MET A 460 -15.80 -8.03 -10.66
N PHE A 461 -15.32 -6.82 -10.36
CA PHE A 461 -13.92 -6.58 -10.01
C PHE A 461 -13.59 -7.23 -8.67
N HIS A 462 -14.45 -7.10 -7.66
CA HIS A 462 -14.27 -7.78 -6.39
C HIS A 462 -14.34 -9.30 -6.53
N ILE A 463 -15.27 -9.82 -7.33
CA ILE A 463 -15.36 -11.27 -7.62
C ILE A 463 -14.08 -11.74 -8.32
N LEU A 464 -13.58 -10.97 -9.28
CA LEU A 464 -12.34 -11.29 -9.99
C LEU A 464 -11.15 -11.30 -9.04
N ILE A 465 -10.98 -10.24 -8.23
CA ILE A 465 -9.89 -10.18 -7.24
C ILE A 465 -10.00 -11.35 -6.26
N LEU A 466 -11.18 -11.63 -5.71
CA LEU A 466 -11.37 -12.75 -4.79
C LEU A 466 -11.09 -14.09 -5.48
N ALA A 467 -11.53 -14.28 -6.72
CA ALA A 467 -11.27 -15.50 -7.48
C ALA A 467 -9.78 -15.68 -7.76
N VAL A 468 -9.07 -14.61 -8.13
CA VAL A 468 -7.63 -14.64 -8.41
C VAL A 468 -6.83 -14.82 -7.12
N THR A 469 -7.14 -14.07 -6.07
CA THR A 469 -6.37 -14.08 -4.81
C THR A 469 -6.69 -15.31 -3.97
N ASP A 470 -7.95 -15.55 -3.58
CA ASP A 470 -8.34 -16.70 -2.75
C ASP A 470 -8.34 -18.00 -3.56
N GLY A 471 -8.84 -17.98 -4.80
CA GLY A 471 -8.81 -19.17 -5.67
C GLY A 471 -7.39 -19.55 -6.09
N GLY A 472 -6.57 -18.57 -6.46
CA GLY A 472 -5.15 -18.77 -6.76
C GLY A 472 -4.38 -19.28 -5.55
N LEU A 473 -4.57 -18.65 -4.38
CA LEU A 473 -3.97 -19.09 -3.11
C LEU A 473 -4.32 -20.54 -2.81
N ARG A 474 -5.60 -20.93 -2.88
CA ARG A 474 -6.03 -22.31 -2.61
C ARG A 474 -5.40 -23.31 -3.57
N CYS A 475 -5.32 -22.98 -4.86
CA CYS A 475 -4.68 -23.84 -5.86
C CYS A 475 -3.20 -24.03 -5.54
N VAL A 476 -2.50 -22.92 -5.29
CA VAL A 476 -1.08 -22.89 -4.97
C VAL A 476 -0.76 -23.64 -3.67
N MET A 477 -1.56 -23.45 -2.63
CA MET A 477 -1.41 -24.16 -1.35
C MET A 477 -1.62 -25.66 -1.51
N LYS A 478 -2.64 -26.06 -2.26
CA LYS A 478 -2.90 -27.48 -2.56
C LYS A 478 -1.76 -28.11 -3.37
N MET A 479 -1.19 -27.39 -4.32
CA MET A 479 -0.01 -27.84 -5.09
C MET A 479 1.22 -28.03 -4.20
N ARG A 480 1.35 -27.25 -3.12
CA ARG A 480 2.40 -27.40 -2.11
C ARG A 480 2.10 -28.46 -1.05
N GLY A 481 1.03 -29.24 -1.20
CA GLY A 481 0.70 -30.32 -0.26
C GLY A 481 -0.03 -29.87 1.00
N PHE A 482 -0.45 -28.60 1.10
CA PHE A 482 -1.29 -28.18 2.20
C PHE A 482 -2.71 -28.70 2.07
N GLN A 483 -3.30 -29.05 3.21
CA GLN A 483 -4.70 -29.37 3.37
C GLN A 483 -5.38 -28.23 4.10
N ARG A 484 -6.44 -27.67 3.52
CA ARG A 484 -7.26 -26.65 4.19
C ARG A 484 -8.22 -27.35 5.15
N LEU A 485 -8.04 -27.11 6.43
CA LEU A 485 -8.86 -27.63 7.51
C LEU A 485 -9.64 -26.48 8.14
N ARG A 486 -10.71 -26.82 8.88
CA ARG A 486 -11.56 -25.85 9.55
C ARG A 486 -11.90 -26.34 10.94
N VAL A 487 -11.64 -25.52 11.95
CA VAL A 487 -12.01 -25.77 13.34
C VAL A 487 -12.89 -24.60 13.77
N GLY A 488 -14.19 -24.87 13.90
CA GLY A 488 -15.19 -23.84 14.17
C GLY A 488 -15.24 -22.76 13.08
N PRO A 489 -15.16 -21.46 13.44
CA PRO A 489 -15.21 -20.37 12.47
C PRO A 489 -13.89 -20.17 11.71
N ILE A 490 -12.77 -20.71 12.21
CA ILE A 490 -11.42 -20.46 11.67
C ILE A 490 -11.06 -21.55 10.67
N SER A 491 -10.59 -21.13 9.50
CA SER A 491 -9.97 -22.01 8.51
C SER A 491 -8.45 -21.89 8.61
N TYR A 492 -7.72 -22.96 8.34
CA TYR A 492 -6.26 -22.94 8.34
C TYR A 492 -5.72 -23.94 7.31
N TYR A 493 -4.52 -23.69 6.81
CA TYR A 493 -3.79 -24.65 6.00
C TYR A 493 -2.84 -25.46 6.88
N TYR A 494 -2.85 -26.78 6.72
CA TYR A 494 -1.97 -27.71 7.41
C TYR A 494 -1.10 -28.46 6.39
N HIS A 495 0.21 -28.44 6.60
CA HIS A 495 1.16 -29.28 5.88
C HIS A 495 1.79 -30.28 6.86
N PRO A 496 1.74 -31.60 6.60
CA PRO A 496 2.21 -32.61 7.55
C PRO A 496 3.74 -32.63 7.74
N GLY A 497 4.49 -31.94 6.88
CA GLY A 497 5.96 -31.98 6.87
C GLY A 497 6.47 -33.07 5.94
N LYS A 498 7.79 -33.32 5.95
CA LYS A 498 8.38 -34.49 5.27
C LYS A 498 8.29 -35.65 6.25
N ALA A 499 7.60 -36.72 5.88
CA ALA A 499 7.61 -37.96 6.67
C ALA A 499 9.08 -38.36 6.86
N GLN A 500 9.57 -38.31 8.11
CA GLN A 500 10.87 -38.87 8.44
C GLN A 500 10.79 -40.34 8.05
N SER A 501 11.50 -40.73 7.00
CA SER A 501 11.62 -42.13 6.62
C SER A 501 12.19 -42.88 7.83
N ASP A 502 11.42 -43.85 8.35
CA ASP A 502 11.54 -44.64 9.59
C ASP A 502 12.88 -45.38 9.84
N GLY A 503 14.01 -44.85 9.39
CA GLY A 503 15.31 -45.53 9.35
C GLY A 503 16.35 -45.03 10.35
N ARG A 504 16.03 -44.10 11.26
CA ARG A 504 17.02 -43.55 12.19
C ARG A 504 16.74 -43.98 13.63
N SER A 505 17.65 -44.79 14.14
CA SER A 505 17.63 -45.49 15.42
C SER A 505 17.71 -44.55 16.63
N ASN A 506 16.54 -44.33 17.22
CA ASN A 506 16.15 -44.44 18.63
C ASN A 506 16.61 -43.56 19.79
N ASP A 507 17.80 -42.96 19.90
CA ASP A 507 18.19 -42.57 21.27
C ASP A 507 18.44 -41.09 21.61
N GLU A 508 18.44 -40.14 20.65
CA GLU A 508 18.68 -38.73 21.01
C GLU A 508 17.83 -37.75 20.19
N GLU A 509 17.04 -36.93 20.91
CA GLU A 509 16.20 -35.79 20.49
C GLU A 509 14.72 -36.05 20.11
N GLU A 510 13.90 -36.38 21.11
CA GLU A 510 12.42 -36.27 21.11
C GLU A 510 11.91 -34.82 20.98
N THR A 511 12.79 -33.82 20.89
CA THR A 511 12.43 -32.40 20.90
C THR A 511 12.07 -31.80 19.54
N ASP A 512 12.22 -32.55 18.44
CA ASP A 512 12.23 -31.94 17.10
C ASP A 512 10.88 -31.91 16.35
N ASP A 513 9.85 -32.57 16.87
CA ASP A 513 8.53 -32.71 16.21
C ASP A 513 7.53 -31.57 16.51
N VAL A 514 8.00 -30.45 17.09
CA VAL A 514 7.12 -29.31 17.38
C VAL A 514 6.60 -28.68 16.09
N PRO A 515 5.27 -28.60 15.87
CA PRO A 515 4.70 -27.97 14.69
C PRO A 515 4.99 -26.47 14.67
N ILE A 516 5.29 -25.94 13.49
CA ILE A 516 5.45 -24.50 13.28
C ILE A 516 4.06 -23.91 13.02
N VAL A 517 3.71 -22.88 13.79
CA VAL A 517 2.48 -22.10 13.55
C VAL A 517 2.88 -20.73 13.06
N PHE A 518 2.54 -20.40 11.81
CA PHE A 518 2.83 -19.09 11.23
C PHE A 518 1.54 -18.29 11.05
N CYS A 519 1.39 -17.24 11.86
CA CYS A 519 0.30 -16.30 11.78
C CYS A 519 0.71 -15.11 10.89
N HIS A 520 0.05 -14.95 9.75
CA HIS A 520 0.24 -13.78 8.91
C HIS A 520 -0.42 -12.53 9.54
N GLY A 521 0.04 -11.33 9.19
CA GLY A 521 -0.55 -10.07 9.65
C GLY A 521 -1.95 -9.81 9.06
N ILE A 522 -2.65 -8.82 9.61
CA ILE A 522 -3.91 -8.28 9.06
C ILE A 522 -3.53 -7.53 7.77
N GLY A 523 -3.82 -8.11 6.61
CA GLY A 523 -3.39 -7.55 5.32
C GLY A 523 -3.81 -8.40 4.14
N ILE A 524 -3.02 -8.38 3.06
CA ILE A 524 -3.33 -9.00 1.76
C ILE A 524 -3.23 -10.56 1.79
N GLY A 525 -3.24 -11.17 2.98
CA GLY A 525 -3.30 -12.61 3.19
C GLY A 525 -1.95 -13.33 3.07
N VAL A 526 -1.99 -14.67 3.17
CA VAL A 526 -0.81 -15.55 3.17
C VAL A 526 0.00 -15.46 1.87
N ILE A 527 -0.60 -15.01 0.76
CA ILE A 527 0.01 -15.03 -0.58
C ILE A 527 1.34 -14.26 -0.67
N PHE A 528 1.49 -13.17 0.09
CA PHE A 528 2.74 -12.38 0.12
C PHE A 528 3.86 -13.06 0.91
N TYR A 529 3.51 -14.01 1.76
CA TYR A 529 4.45 -14.75 2.58
C TYR A 529 4.84 -16.10 1.96
N MET A 530 4.49 -16.36 0.69
CA MET A 530 4.75 -17.66 0.06
C MET A 530 6.23 -18.03 0.02
N THR A 531 7.11 -17.05 -0.17
CA THR A 531 8.57 -17.28 -0.12
C THR A 531 9.02 -17.73 1.26
N LEU A 532 8.52 -17.10 2.32
CA LEU A 532 8.78 -17.50 3.69
C LEU A 532 8.18 -18.87 4.01
N VAL A 533 6.95 -19.14 3.56
CA VAL A 533 6.30 -20.45 3.70
C VAL A 533 7.13 -21.54 3.03
N ASP A 534 7.70 -21.27 1.85
CA ASP A 534 8.60 -22.21 1.16
C ASP A 534 9.87 -22.49 1.98
N GLU A 535 10.47 -21.49 2.63
CA GLU A 535 11.60 -21.70 3.54
C GLU A 535 11.20 -22.51 4.78
N LEU A 536 10.03 -22.25 5.36
CA LEU A 536 9.51 -23.01 6.51
C LEU A 536 9.23 -24.47 6.14
N LEU A 537 8.76 -24.75 4.93
CA LEU A 537 8.56 -26.11 4.43
C LEU A 537 9.88 -26.88 4.27
N LYS A 538 10.99 -26.21 3.96
CA LYS A 538 12.30 -26.86 3.85
C LYS A 538 12.79 -27.44 5.17
N LEU A 539 12.33 -26.90 6.31
CA LEU A 539 12.62 -27.43 7.64
C LEU A 539 12.02 -28.82 7.85
N GLY A 540 11.07 -29.24 7.00
CA GLY A 540 10.47 -30.58 7.06
C GLY A 540 9.50 -30.78 8.21
N LYS A 541 9.31 -29.79 9.09
CA LYS A 541 8.39 -29.84 10.23
C LYS A 541 6.93 -29.63 9.78
N PRO A 542 5.95 -30.13 10.55
CA PRO A 542 4.55 -29.81 10.32
C PRO A 542 4.33 -28.29 10.40
N LEU A 543 3.53 -27.73 9.48
CA LEU A 543 3.30 -26.29 9.37
C LEU A 543 1.80 -25.99 9.35
N ILE A 544 1.36 -25.11 10.27
CA ILE A 544 -0.01 -24.64 10.41
C ILE A 544 -0.06 -23.16 10.06
N LEU A 545 -0.92 -22.79 9.12
CA LEU A 545 -1.12 -21.41 8.65
C LEU A 545 -2.60 -21.02 8.85
N PRO A 546 -2.95 -20.36 9.96
CA PRO A 546 -4.31 -19.87 10.17
C PRO A 546 -4.68 -18.84 9.10
N GLU A 547 -5.85 -19.00 8.47
CA GLU A 547 -6.44 -17.95 7.64
C GLU A 547 -7.12 -16.94 8.57
N ILE A 548 -6.45 -15.82 8.82
CA ILE A 548 -7.06 -14.73 9.58
C ILE A 548 -8.02 -14.00 8.62
N PRO A 549 -9.35 -13.97 8.90
CA PRO A 549 -10.30 -13.33 8.01
C PRO A 549 -9.92 -11.86 7.81
N TYR A 550 -10.06 -11.37 6.58
CA TYR A 550 -9.86 -9.96 6.27
C TYR A 550 -10.77 -9.12 7.17
N PHE A 551 -10.17 -8.36 8.09
CA PHE A 551 -10.87 -7.29 8.79
C PHE A 551 -11.09 -6.12 7.83
N HIS A 552 -11.97 -6.29 6.84
CA HIS A 552 -12.58 -5.13 6.19
C HIS A 552 -13.39 -4.41 7.25
N GLY A 553 -13.17 -3.10 7.41
CA GLY A 553 -13.73 -2.23 8.46
C GLY A 553 -15.25 -2.14 8.54
N LYS A 554 -15.95 -3.27 8.67
CA LYS A 554 -17.35 -3.34 9.09
C LYS A 554 -17.39 -3.10 10.58
N ASN A 555 -17.83 -1.89 10.95
CA ASN A 555 -18.23 -1.46 12.29
C ASN A 555 -17.38 -2.00 13.45
N LEU A 556 -16.30 -1.28 13.77
CA LEU A 556 -15.48 -1.48 14.97
C LEU A 556 -16.24 -1.31 16.31
N GLN A 557 -17.53 -0.98 16.30
CA GLN A 557 -18.35 -0.85 17.51
C GLN A 557 -18.71 -2.18 18.20
N GLY A 558 -18.29 -3.35 17.69
CA GLY A 558 -18.57 -4.65 18.31
C GLY A 558 -17.43 -5.68 18.33
N VAL A 559 -16.24 -5.33 17.83
CA VAL A 559 -15.17 -6.31 17.52
C VAL A 559 -14.23 -6.72 18.68
N PRO A 560 -14.13 -6.06 19.86
CA PRO A 560 -13.12 -6.46 20.84
C PRO A 560 -13.44 -7.78 21.57
N VAL A 561 -14.50 -8.52 21.26
CA VAL A 561 -14.75 -9.85 21.86
C VAL A 561 -14.42 -10.99 20.89
N GLU A 562 -14.65 -10.80 19.58
CA GLU A 562 -14.55 -11.87 18.59
C GLU A 562 -13.12 -12.10 18.10
N THR A 563 -12.29 -11.05 18.09
CA THR A 563 -10.84 -11.18 17.82
C THR A 563 -10.14 -11.93 18.96
N TYR A 564 -10.45 -11.60 20.22
CA TYR A 564 -9.93 -12.35 21.36
C TYR A 564 -10.41 -13.80 21.31
N ARG A 565 -11.68 -14.05 20.97
CA ARG A 565 -12.19 -15.40 20.79
C ARG A 565 -11.46 -16.16 19.68
N ASN A 566 -11.13 -15.52 18.56
CA ASN A 566 -10.37 -16.16 17.48
C ASN A 566 -8.93 -16.47 17.90
N VAL A 567 -8.29 -15.59 18.68
CA VAL A 567 -6.96 -15.84 19.26
C VAL A 567 -7.03 -16.96 20.29
N THR A 568 -8.02 -16.97 21.18
CA THR A 568 -8.24 -18.06 22.14
C THR A 568 -8.53 -19.38 21.44
N LEU A 569 -9.25 -19.36 20.31
CA LEU A 569 -9.45 -20.55 19.48
C LEU A 569 -8.17 -21.02 18.78
N ILE A 570 -7.28 -20.09 18.39
CA ILE A 570 -5.93 -20.45 17.90
C ILE A 570 -5.11 -21.05 19.03
N ASP A 571 -5.16 -20.49 20.25
CA ASP A 571 -4.50 -21.04 21.42
C ASP A 571 -5.06 -22.43 21.78
N GLU A 572 -6.38 -22.61 21.73
CA GLU A 572 -7.03 -23.92 21.91
C GLU A 572 -6.63 -24.91 20.81
N LEU A 573 -6.49 -24.44 19.56
CA LEU A 573 -6.03 -25.26 18.45
C LEU A 573 -4.57 -25.67 18.68
N ILE A 574 -3.70 -24.74 19.08
CA ILE A 574 -2.30 -25.01 19.45
C ILE A 574 -2.27 -25.99 20.62
N LEU A 575 -3.02 -25.75 21.69
CA LEU A 575 -3.09 -26.60 22.89
C LEU A 575 -3.61 -28.01 22.59
N ASN A 576 -4.58 -28.14 21.68
CA ASN A 576 -5.06 -29.44 21.22
C ASN A 576 -4.00 -30.19 20.38
N PHE A 577 -3.07 -29.47 19.72
CA PHE A 577 -1.92 -30.06 19.04
C PHE A 577 -0.74 -30.31 19.97
N THR A 578 -0.60 -29.52 21.04
CA THR A 578 0.50 -29.57 22.01
C THR A 578 -0.05 -29.92 23.39
N THR A 579 -0.44 -31.17 23.62
CA THR A 579 -0.70 -31.66 24.99
C THR A 579 0.62 -31.87 25.75
N PHE A 580 1.38 -30.80 26.01
CA PHE A 580 2.34 -30.69 27.13
C PHE A 580 2.86 -29.25 27.31
N SER A 581 2.80 -28.76 28.56
CA SER A 581 3.41 -27.52 29.10
C SER A 581 2.72 -26.17 28.84
N ALA A 582 1.82 -25.78 29.75
CA ALA A 582 0.94 -24.61 29.64
C ALA A 582 1.51 -23.25 30.12
N ASN A 583 2.72 -23.17 30.67
CA ASN A 583 3.18 -21.93 31.33
C ASN A 583 4.22 -21.11 30.54
N THR A 584 4.84 -21.67 29.50
CA THR A 584 5.89 -20.97 28.72
C THR A 584 5.31 -20.09 27.60
N LEU A 585 4.13 -20.43 27.07
CA LEU A 585 3.50 -19.77 25.92
C LEU A 585 3.02 -18.34 26.21
N ARG A 586 2.56 -18.06 27.44
CA ARG A 586 2.02 -16.73 27.81
C ARG A 586 3.08 -15.63 27.79
N VAL A 587 4.32 -15.95 28.14
CA VAL A 587 5.46 -15.01 28.12
C VAL A 587 6.02 -14.84 26.70
N GLN A 588 6.01 -15.90 25.89
CA GLN A 588 6.39 -15.79 24.47
C GLN A 588 5.37 -15.01 23.64
N TRP A 589 4.09 -15.02 24.04
CA TRP A 589 3.02 -14.29 23.35
C TRP A 589 3.12 -12.76 23.50
N LEU A 590 3.47 -12.24 24.68
CA LEU A 590 3.74 -10.79 24.85
C LEU A 590 4.95 -10.33 24.02
N ARG A 591 5.96 -11.20 23.90
CA ARG A 591 7.13 -10.96 23.03
C ARG A 591 6.76 -11.03 21.54
N LEU A 592 5.90 -11.97 21.14
CA LEU A 592 5.42 -12.12 19.77
C LEU A 592 4.48 -10.98 19.35
N TYR A 593 3.60 -10.49 20.23
CA TYR A 593 2.75 -9.32 19.95
C TYR A 593 3.57 -8.05 19.76
N SER A 594 4.61 -7.86 20.59
CA SER A 594 5.60 -6.79 20.41
C SER A 594 6.38 -6.96 19.09
N TRP A 595 6.77 -8.19 18.75
CA TRP A 595 7.43 -8.52 17.47
C TRP A 595 6.54 -8.36 16.24
N ILE A 596 5.25 -8.64 16.32
CA ILE A 596 4.29 -8.46 15.21
C ILE A 596 4.03 -6.97 14.97
N ARG A 597 3.96 -6.15 16.03
CA ARG A 597 3.96 -4.68 15.89
C ARG A 597 5.26 -4.16 15.32
N PHE A 598 6.40 -4.71 15.74
CA PHE A 598 7.72 -4.41 15.19
C PHE A 598 7.84 -4.78 13.71
N ALA A 599 7.35 -5.96 13.31
CA ALA A 599 7.32 -6.40 11.92
C ALA A 599 6.36 -5.56 11.07
N PHE A 600 5.26 -5.06 11.63
CA PHE A 600 4.37 -4.12 10.93
C PHE A 600 5.04 -2.75 10.72
N ALA A 601 5.76 -2.24 11.73
CA ALA A 601 6.57 -1.03 11.60
C ALA A 601 7.73 -1.22 10.60
N TYR A 602 8.34 -2.41 10.58
CA TYR A 602 9.44 -2.76 9.68
C TYR A 602 8.99 -3.01 8.23
N ILE A 603 7.84 -3.64 8.01
CA ILE A 603 7.27 -3.91 6.66
C ILE A 603 6.61 -2.66 6.07
N VAL A 604 6.13 -1.72 6.89
CA VAL A 604 5.74 -0.38 6.40
C VAL A 604 6.97 0.48 6.06
N HIS A 605 8.18 0.05 6.46
CA HIS A 605 9.44 0.76 6.22
C HIS A 605 10.39 0.10 5.20
N VAL A 606 10.05 -1.06 4.63
CA VAL A 606 10.75 -1.71 3.50
C VAL A 606 9.83 -1.69 2.29
#